data_AF-A0A2K3DDZ0-F1
#
_entry.id   AF-A0A2K3DDZ0-F1
#
_cell.length_a   1.000
_cell.length_b   1.000
_cell.length_c   1.000
_cell.angle_alpha   90.00
_cell.angle_beta   90.00
_cell.angle_gamma   90.00
#
_symmetry.space_group_name_H-M   'P 1'
#
loop_
_entity.id
_entity.type
_entity.pdbx_description
1 polymer ?
#
loop_
_entity_poly.entity_id
_entity_poly.type
_entity_poly.pdbx_seq_one_letter_code
_entity_poly.pdbx_strand_id
1 'polypeptide(L)'
;MSGRPRRAPKRSKKYDDEVDDFSDDGSDVPLSDSDSEDRKPRKKAAAARGKKSVEAFTTDEGWSFEPPSIFYKEYGDAQPADKIAAFDLDGTLVNTKSGAMFAKDDLDWKWYNKSAPEKIQAYADEGYKIVVFTNQGTIKSAVKGKAAEKVLSRIDSIMEELGVPVQVFACTMDDHYRKPERGMWDFFVSRFNGGVAPDHSKSFFVGDAAGRTADFADTDKGFADNVGIGFRTPEDEFGHADGGKKTAAKKGGGDVEVAVPENEALVQVFEELSAKAFEFSKSDPKAKFKGIALKKAGKALAEFPNQITLANLKEVSGLPGVGKGSIAKVKEFLETGTVAELSGVDDLAGVGKAAPQIADPGKDMAMNFM
;
A
#
# COMPACT_ATOMS: atom_id res chain seq x y z
N MET A 1 17.06 -55.25 -42.35
CA MET A 1 18.55 -55.30 -42.41
C MET A 1 19.01 -53.95 -42.96
N SER A 2 19.97 -53.18 -42.44
CA SER A 2 20.79 -53.16 -41.23
C SER A 2 21.98 -52.24 -41.55
N GLY A 3 22.37 -51.30 -40.66
CA GLY A 3 23.70 -50.66 -40.72
C GLY A 3 23.79 -49.19 -41.15
N ARG A 4 24.03 -48.32 -40.17
CA ARG A 4 24.80 -47.05 -40.30
C ARG A 4 26.31 -47.39 -40.42
N PRO A 5 27.23 -46.51 -40.90
CA PRO A 5 27.57 -45.18 -40.34
C PRO A 5 27.87 -44.11 -41.44
N ARG A 6 28.60 -42.99 -41.30
CA ARG A 6 29.35 -42.32 -40.20
C ARG A 6 29.14 -40.78 -40.24
N ARG A 7 30.15 -39.90 -40.04
CA ARG A 7 30.01 -38.42 -40.02
C ARG A 7 31.36 -37.65 -40.12
N ALA A 8 31.30 -36.39 -40.59
CA ALA A 8 32.26 -35.26 -40.38
C ALA A 8 33.61 -35.27 -41.17
N PRO A 9 34.40 -34.15 -41.28
CA PRO A 9 34.34 -32.85 -40.56
C PRO A 9 34.52 -31.54 -41.41
N LYS A 10 34.77 -30.39 -40.72
CA LYS A 10 34.79 -28.97 -41.20
C LYS A 10 36.20 -28.39 -41.45
N ARG A 11 36.29 -27.26 -42.21
CA ARG A 11 37.26 -26.11 -42.10
C ARG A 11 36.92 -25.02 -43.15
N SER A 12 37.61 -23.86 -43.27
CA SER A 12 37.58 -22.65 -42.42
C SER A 12 38.26 -21.43 -43.12
N LYS A 13 37.70 -20.21 -43.02
CA LYS A 13 38.29 -18.83 -43.21
C LYS A 13 39.47 -18.59 -44.20
N LYS A 14 39.34 -17.56 -45.07
CA LYS A 14 40.19 -16.33 -45.11
C LYS A 14 39.63 -15.27 -46.08
N TYR A 15 39.93 -13.98 -45.83
CA TYR A 15 40.47 -12.95 -46.76
C TYR A 15 40.36 -11.55 -46.13
N ASP A 16 41.50 -11.05 -45.63
CA ASP A 16 42.21 -9.77 -45.94
C ASP A 16 41.51 -8.86 -47.00
N ASP A 17 41.70 -7.54 -47.14
CA ASP A 17 42.26 -6.37 -46.45
C ASP A 17 42.21 -5.26 -47.54
N GLU A 18 41.93 -4.00 -47.23
CA GLU A 18 42.32 -2.86 -48.09
C GLU A 18 42.38 -1.55 -47.28
N VAL A 19 43.25 -0.61 -47.70
CA VAL A 19 43.76 0.53 -46.93
C VAL A 19 43.66 1.84 -47.71
N ASP A 20 43.73 2.97 -46.98
CA ASP A 20 44.41 4.26 -47.31
C ASP A 20 43.79 5.34 -46.40
N ASP A 21 44.52 5.91 -45.43
CA ASP A 21 45.63 6.89 -45.51
C ASP A 21 45.14 8.33 -45.35
N PHE A 22 45.60 9.02 -44.29
CA PHE A 22 46.12 10.40 -44.36
C PHE A 22 46.84 10.77 -43.04
N SER A 23 47.93 11.51 -43.17
CA SER A 23 48.95 11.84 -42.16
C SER A 23 48.70 13.13 -41.35
N ASP A 24 49.23 13.20 -40.11
CA ASP A 24 50.07 14.31 -39.55
C ASP A 24 50.59 13.89 -38.15
N ASP A 25 51.89 13.60 -37.98
CA ASP A 25 52.97 14.44 -37.38
C ASP A 25 52.81 14.85 -35.89
N GLY A 26 53.92 14.82 -35.14
CA GLY A 26 54.01 15.27 -33.74
C GLY A 26 54.76 14.32 -32.78
N SER A 27 56.09 14.30 -32.84
CA SER A 27 56.96 13.59 -31.89
C SER A 27 57.08 14.27 -30.53
N ASP A 28 56.97 13.53 -29.42
CA ASP A 28 58.03 13.45 -28.39
C ASP A 28 57.70 12.53 -27.18
N VAL A 29 58.74 11.92 -26.63
CA VAL A 29 58.87 11.25 -25.31
C VAL A 29 60.31 11.51 -24.85
N PRO A 30 60.67 11.66 -23.55
CA PRO A 30 60.17 10.80 -22.45
C PRO A 30 60.13 11.38 -21.00
N LEU A 31 59.56 10.59 -20.06
CA LEU A 31 59.72 10.67 -18.57
C LEU A 31 59.16 11.96 -17.90
N SER A 32 58.80 12.02 -16.60
CA SER A 32 58.93 11.09 -15.47
C SER A 32 57.70 11.15 -14.52
N ASP A 33 57.78 10.33 -13.47
CA ASP A 33 57.15 10.46 -12.15
C ASP A 33 55.72 9.96 -11.86
N SER A 34 55.73 9.26 -10.73
CA SER A 34 54.64 8.74 -9.91
C SER A 34 53.48 9.70 -9.66
N ASP A 35 52.25 9.18 -9.68
CA ASP A 35 51.65 8.79 -8.39
C ASP A 35 50.48 7.79 -8.48
N SER A 36 50.16 7.24 -7.32
CA SER A 36 49.06 6.32 -6.97
C SER A 36 47.70 6.48 -7.69
N GLU A 37 47.04 5.34 -8.01
CA GLU A 37 45.85 4.88 -7.27
C GLU A 37 45.20 3.59 -7.83
N ASP A 38 44.73 2.75 -6.91
CA ASP A 38 44.21 1.39 -7.13
C ASP A 38 42.77 1.38 -7.71
N ARG A 39 42.64 1.52 -9.03
CA ARG A 39 41.32 1.51 -9.71
C ARG A 39 40.77 0.10 -9.92
N LYS A 40 40.04 -0.41 -8.92
CA LYS A 40 39.20 -1.62 -9.03
C LYS A 40 38.32 -1.57 -10.30
N PRO A 41 38.20 -2.69 -11.06
CA PRO A 41 37.49 -2.67 -12.34
C PRO A 41 36.01 -2.36 -12.16
N ARG A 42 35.53 -1.27 -12.78
CA ARG A 42 34.10 -0.93 -12.84
C ARG A 42 33.35 -2.09 -13.50
N LYS A 43 32.37 -2.67 -12.80
CA LYS A 43 31.40 -3.60 -13.41
C LYS A 43 30.81 -2.92 -14.65
N LYS A 44 30.93 -3.55 -15.82
CA LYS A 44 30.23 -3.10 -17.03
C LYS A 44 28.74 -2.98 -16.69
N ALA A 45 28.15 -1.82 -17.00
CA ALA A 45 26.71 -1.65 -16.88
C ALA A 45 26.02 -2.76 -17.68
N ALA A 46 25.12 -3.51 -17.04
CA ALA A 46 24.32 -4.49 -17.76
C ALA A 46 23.49 -3.74 -18.80
N ALA A 47 23.72 -4.03 -20.08
CA ALA A 47 22.91 -3.47 -21.16
C ALA A 47 21.44 -3.70 -20.83
N ALA A 48 20.63 -2.65 -20.93
CA ALA A 48 19.21 -2.71 -20.64
C ALA A 48 18.55 -3.72 -21.60
N ARG A 49 18.37 -4.96 -21.13
CA ARG A 49 17.53 -5.95 -21.80
C ARG A 49 16.13 -5.34 -21.80
N GLY A 50 15.68 -4.90 -22.97
CA GLY A 50 14.29 -4.48 -23.14
C GLY A 50 13.37 -5.54 -22.55
N LYS A 51 12.47 -5.13 -21.64
CA LYS A 51 11.48 -6.05 -21.08
C LYS A 51 10.73 -6.66 -22.27
N LYS A 52 10.86 -7.96 -22.49
CA LYS A 52 9.96 -8.66 -23.41
C LYS A 52 8.55 -8.47 -22.84
N SER A 53 7.70 -7.76 -23.58
CA SER A 53 6.27 -7.74 -23.32
C SER A 53 5.75 -9.17 -23.39
N VAL A 54 4.97 -9.58 -22.40
CA VAL A 54 4.20 -10.81 -22.48
C VAL A 54 3.08 -10.54 -23.48
N GLU A 55 2.87 -11.44 -24.45
CA GLU A 55 1.75 -11.36 -25.40
C GLU A 55 0.43 -11.73 -24.70
N ALA A 56 -0.71 -11.43 -25.33
CA ALA A 56 -2.01 -11.85 -24.80
C ALA A 56 -2.12 -13.39 -24.75
N PHE A 57 -2.79 -13.92 -23.73
CA PHE A 57 -3.04 -15.36 -23.60
C PHE A 57 -4.28 -15.61 -22.73
N THR A 58 -4.81 -16.84 -22.79
CA THR A 58 -5.83 -17.34 -21.86
C THR A 58 -5.24 -18.54 -21.12
N THR A 59 -5.55 -18.71 -19.83
CA THR A 59 -5.15 -19.88 -19.03
C THR A 59 -6.14 -21.03 -19.20
N ASP A 60 -5.78 -22.23 -18.77
CA ASP A 60 -6.66 -23.40 -18.83
C ASP A 60 -7.90 -23.22 -17.92
N GLU A 61 -7.80 -22.38 -16.89
CA GLU A 61 -8.88 -21.97 -15.98
C GLU A 61 -9.76 -20.83 -16.55
N GLY A 62 -9.53 -20.42 -17.81
CA GLY A 62 -10.35 -19.42 -18.52
C GLY A 62 -10.00 -17.96 -18.24
N TRP A 63 -8.96 -17.66 -17.47
CA TRP A 63 -8.49 -16.30 -17.25
C TRP A 63 -7.76 -15.77 -18.49
N SER A 64 -8.22 -14.64 -19.03
CA SER A 64 -7.56 -13.97 -20.15
C SER A 64 -6.66 -12.83 -19.67
N PHE A 65 -5.51 -12.67 -20.30
CA PHE A 65 -4.52 -11.64 -20.02
C PHE A 65 -4.38 -10.71 -21.23
N GLU A 66 -4.68 -9.43 -21.04
CA GLU A 66 -4.35 -8.37 -22.01
C GLU A 66 -3.06 -7.64 -21.54
N PRO A 67 -2.03 -7.54 -22.39
CA PRO A 67 -0.83 -6.78 -22.06
C PRO A 67 -1.10 -5.27 -21.87
N PRO A 68 -0.34 -4.58 -20.99
CA PRO A 68 0.82 -5.07 -20.27
C PRO A 68 0.51 -5.77 -18.93
N SER A 69 -0.73 -5.74 -18.42
CA SER A 69 -0.97 -5.97 -16.98
C SER A 69 -2.37 -6.37 -16.52
N ILE A 70 -3.38 -6.49 -17.37
CA ILE A 70 -4.76 -6.75 -16.93
C ILE A 70 -5.17 -8.21 -17.17
N PHE A 71 -5.54 -8.89 -16.09
CA PHE A 71 -6.30 -10.15 -16.16
C PHE A 71 -7.79 -9.86 -16.17
N TYR A 72 -8.56 -10.64 -16.92
CA TYR A 72 -10.01 -10.58 -16.90
C TYR A 72 -10.67 -11.95 -17.09
N LYS A 73 -11.83 -12.13 -16.48
CA LYS A 73 -12.68 -13.33 -16.60
C LYS A 73 -14.14 -12.96 -16.37
N GLU A 74 -15.03 -13.66 -17.04
CA GLU A 74 -16.48 -13.58 -16.84
C GLU A 74 -17.00 -14.86 -16.17
N TYR A 75 -17.95 -14.69 -15.27
CA TYR A 75 -18.65 -15.76 -14.55
C TYR A 75 -20.15 -15.60 -14.83
N GLY A 76 -20.83 -16.69 -15.17
CA GLY A 76 -22.20 -16.64 -15.68
C GLY A 76 -22.28 -16.03 -17.08
N ASP A 77 -23.40 -15.37 -17.37
CA ASP A 77 -23.69 -14.70 -18.65
C ASP A 77 -24.02 -13.23 -18.36
N ALA A 78 -22.99 -12.37 -18.33
CA ALA A 78 -23.08 -11.02 -17.81
C ALA A 78 -23.61 -10.04 -18.87
N GLN A 79 -24.93 -10.03 -19.05
CA GLN A 79 -25.61 -9.23 -20.06
C GLN A 79 -25.23 -7.73 -20.04
N PRO A 80 -25.13 -7.05 -21.21
CA PRO A 80 -24.90 -5.60 -21.29
C PRO A 80 -25.95 -4.76 -20.53
N ALA A 81 -25.52 -3.71 -19.84
CA ALA A 81 -26.42 -2.79 -19.14
C ALA A 81 -25.92 -1.34 -19.15
N ASP A 82 -26.83 -0.36 -19.00
CA ASP A 82 -26.49 1.05 -18.74
C ASP A 82 -26.16 1.27 -17.26
N LYS A 83 -26.82 0.55 -16.35
CA LYS A 83 -26.55 0.60 -14.92
C LYS A 83 -25.41 -0.35 -14.52
N ILE A 84 -24.31 0.19 -14.03
CA ILE A 84 -23.16 -0.59 -13.56
C ILE A 84 -23.04 -0.49 -12.03
N ALA A 85 -23.06 -1.63 -11.35
CA ALA A 85 -22.68 -1.74 -9.95
C ALA A 85 -21.28 -2.33 -9.91
N ALA A 86 -20.28 -1.48 -9.63
CA ALA A 86 -18.89 -1.86 -9.67
C ALA A 86 -18.27 -1.88 -8.26
N PHE A 87 -17.35 -2.81 -8.01
CA PHE A 87 -16.81 -3.09 -6.67
C PHE A 87 -15.28 -3.28 -6.71
N ASP A 88 -14.56 -2.86 -5.67
CA ASP A 88 -13.27 -3.47 -5.32
C ASP A 88 -13.47 -4.87 -4.71
N LEU A 89 -12.40 -5.66 -4.60
CA LEU A 89 -12.42 -6.99 -3.99
C LEU A 89 -11.99 -7.01 -2.51
N ASP A 90 -10.81 -6.48 -2.20
CA ASP A 90 -10.00 -6.81 -1.01
C ASP A 90 -10.11 -5.72 0.06
N GLY A 91 -10.97 -5.94 1.06
CA GLY A 91 -11.44 -4.92 2.00
C GLY A 91 -12.89 -4.48 1.71
N THR A 92 -13.40 -4.83 0.54
CA THR A 92 -14.71 -4.40 0.02
C THR A 92 -15.73 -5.53 -0.09
N LEU A 93 -15.49 -6.52 -0.96
CA LEU A 93 -16.33 -7.72 -1.04
C LEU A 93 -15.94 -8.76 -0.01
N VAL A 94 -14.63 -8.89 0.22
CA VAL A 94 -14.04 -9.90 1.09
C VAL A 94 -12.97 -9.32 2.02
N ASN A 95 -12.85 -9.92 3.19
CA ASN A 95 -11.75 -9.72 4.13
C ASN A 95 -10.93 -11.02 4.22
N THR A 96 -9.67 -10.98 4.68
CA THR A 96 -8.94 -12.24 4.96
C THR A 96 -9.58 -12.97 6.16
N LYS A 97 -9.65 -14.30 6.11
CA LYS A 97 -10.05 -15.11 7.28
C LYS A 97 -9.01 -14.99 8.39
N SER A 98 -7.74 -14.86 8.00
CA SER A 98 -6.58 -14.83 8.89
C SER A 98 -6.29 -13.48 9.53
N GLY A 99 -6.99 -12.41 9.14
CA GLY A 99 -6.77 -11.04 9.61
C GLY A 99 -5.46 -10.41 9.12
N ALA A 100 -4.77 -11.02 8.16
CA ALA A 100 -3.60 -10.45 7.51
C ALA A 100 -4.00 -9.43 6.44
N MET A 101 -3.11 -8.47 6.14
CA MET A 101 -3.32 -7.47 5.08
C MET A 101 -3.40 -8.09 3.67
N PHE A 102 -2.80 -9.27 3.47
CA PHE A 102 -2.82 -10.00 2.20
C PHE A 102 -3.13 -11.48 2.45
N ALA A 103 -3.90 -12.10 1.56
CA ALA A 103 -4.34 -13.48 1.69
C ALA A 103 -3.16 -14.49 1.66
N LYS A 104 -3.14 -15.40 2.64
CA LYS A 104 -2.08 -16.40 2.83
C LYS A 104 -2.15 -17.56 1.84
N ASP A 105 -3.35 -17.90 1.41
CA ASP A 105 -3.69 -18.95 0.44
C ASP A 105 -4.95 -18.52 -0.36
N ASP A 106 -5.43 -19.41 -1.21
CA ASP A 106 -6.65 -19.30 -2.01
C ASP A 106 -7.95 -19.34 -1.17
N LEU A 107 -7.91 -19.95 0.01
CA LEU A 107 -9.06 -20.07 0.93
C LEU A 107 -9.10 -19.00 2.03
N ASP A 108 -8.04 -18.19 2.19
CA ASP A 108 -7.90 -17.09 3.15
C ASP A 108 -8.72 -15.84 2.76
N TRP A 109 -10.03 -16.03 2.62
CA TRP A 109 -11.01 -14.98 2.38
C TRP A 109 -12.34 -15.32 3.06
N LYS A 110 -13.05 -14.32 3.55
CA LYS A 110 -14.44 -14.39 4.02
C LYS A 110 -15.19 -13.21 3.43
N TRP A 111 -16.51 -13.30 3.26
CA TRP A 111 -17.32 -12.14 2.95
C TRP A 111 -17.04 -10.98 3.91
N TYR A 112 -17.11 -9.75 3.38
CA TYR A 112 -16.95 -8.53 4.17
C TYR A 112 -17.93 -8.54 5.36
N ASN A 113 -19.19 -8.84 5.06
CA ASN A 113 -20.19 -9.36 6.00
C ASN A 113 -21.24 -10.21 5.26
N LYS A 114 -22.19 -10.81 5.99
CA LYS A 114 -23.28 -11.61 5.41
C LYS A 114 -24.14 -10.89 4.35
N SER A 115 -24.30 -9.57 4.47
CA SER A 115 -25.17 -8.78 3.57
C SER A 115 -24.50 -8.37 2.26
N ALA A 116 -23.17 -8.56 2.12
CA ALA A 116 -22.46 -8.29 0.88
C ALA A 116 -22.99 -9.12 -0.31
N PRO A 117 -23.00 -10.47 -0.29
CA PRO A 117 -23.54 -11.27 -1.39
C PRO A 117 -25.05 -11.02 -1.61
N GLU A 118 -25.84 -10.85 -0.54
CA GLU A 118 -27.28 -10.56 -0.61
C GLU A 118 -27.56 -9.26 -1.40
N LYS A 119 -26.80 -8.19 -1.14
CA LYS A 119 -26.96 -6.92 -1.86
C LYS A 119 -26.50 -6.98 -3.31
N ILE A 120 -25.46 -7.74 -3.62
CA ILE A 120 -24.96 -7.87 -4.99
C ILE A 120 -25.95 -8.66 -5.85
N GLN A 121 -26.57 -9.72 -5.30
CA GLN A 121 -27.69 -10.40 -5.93
C GLN A 121 -28.85 -9.44 -6.17
N ALA A 122 -29.24 -8.63 -5.17
CA ALA A 122 -30.30 -7.64 -5.34
C ALA A 122 -29.99 -6.62 -6.46
N TYR A 123 -28.73 -6.19 -6.61
CA TYR A 123 -28.33 -5.34 -7.73
C TYR A 123 -28.42 -6.06 -9.09
N ALA A 124 -28.04 -7.33 -9.17
CA ALA A 124 -28.22 -8.13 -10.39
C ALA A 124 -29.70 -8.28 -10.75
N ASP A 125 -30.56 -8.55 -9.76
CA ASP A 125 -32.02 -8.68 -9.91
C ASP A 125 -32.68 -7.35 -10.31
N GLU A 126 -32.16 -6.21 -9.83
CA GLU A 126 -32.55 -4.87 -10.28
C GLU A 126 -32.06 -4.55 -11.71
N GLY A 127 -31.26 -5.41 -12.34
CA GLY A 127 -30.71 -5.22 -13.69
C GLY A 127 -29.50 -4.28 -13.72
N TYR A 128 -28.67 -4.26 -12.68
CA TYR A 128 -27.31 -3.74 -12.77
C TYR A 128 -26.37 -4.82 -13.31
N LYS A 129 -25.44 -4.43 -14.18
CA LYS A 129 -24.29 -5.28 -14.49
C LYS A 129 -23.29 -5.21 -13.33
N ILE A 130 -22.94 -6.37 -12.78
CA ILE A 130 -21.97 -6.51 -11.69
C ILE A 130 -20.55 -6.59 -12.27
N VAL A 131 -19.66 -5.72 -11.80
CA VAL A 131 -18.26 -5.66 -12.26
C VAL A 131 -17.31 -5.53 -11.07
N VAL A 132 -16.18 -6.24 -11.08
CA VAL A 132 -15.15 -6.13 -10.04
C VAL A 132 -13.86 -5.59 -10.64
N PHE A 133 -13.31 -4.51 -10.06
CA PHE A 133 -12.06 -3.87 -10.45
C PHE A 133 -11.06 -3.91 -9.31
N THR A 134 -10.00 -4.72 -9.43
CA THR A 134 -9.07 -4.99 -8.31
C THR A 134 -7.58 -4.78 -8.66
N ASN A 135 -6.81 -4.28 -7.69
CA ASN A 135 -5.41 -3.86 -7.83
C ASN A 135 -4.41 -4.94 -7.34
N GLN A 136 -4.26 -6.04 -8.08
CA GLN A 136 -3.48 -7.24 -7.70
C GLN A 136 -1.96 -7.12 -7.91
N GLY A 137 -1.34 -6.12 -7.25
CA GLY A 137 0.09 -5.81 -7.32
C GLY A 137 1.07 -6.87 -6.75
N THR A 138 0.54 -7.98 -6.22
CA THR A 138 1.31 -9.17 -5.84
C THR A 138 1.83 -9.93 -7.06
N ILE A 139 1.07 -9.93 -8.17
CA ILE A 139 1.41 -10.67 -9.39
C ILE A 139 2.57 -10.00 -10.15
N LYS A 140 2.52 -8.67 -10.28
CA LYS A 140 3.51 -7.89 -11.06
C LYS A 140 3.63 -8.45 -12.48
N SER A 141 4.82 -8.42 -13.07
CA SER A 141 5.07 -9.01 -14.39
C SER A 141 5.18 -10.54 -14.38
N ALA A 142 4.92 -11.22 -13.26
CA ALA A 142 5.05 -12.69 -13.13
C ALA A 142 3.72 -13.40 -13.43
N VAL A 143 3.07 -13.00 -14.53
CA VAL A 143 1.70 -13.36 -14.92
C VAL A 143 1.50 -14.84 -15.32
N LYS A 144 2.56 -15.66 -15.33
CA LYS A 144 2.51 -17.11 -15.58
C LYS A 144 3.22 -17.91 -14.48
N GLY A 145 3.04 -17.51 -13.22
CA GLY A 145 3.63 -18.22 -12.09
C GLY A 145 2.73 -18.22 -10.87
N LYS A 146 3.15 -18.96 -9.84
CA LYS A 146 2.41 -19.24 -8.60
C LYS A 146 1.71 -18.05 -7.93
N ALA A 147 2.23 -16.83 -8.07
CA ALA A 147 1.57 -15.63 -7.55
C ALA A 147 0.30 -15.27 -8.33
N ALA A 148 0.30 -15.42 -9.66
CA ALA A 148 -0.88 -15.31 -10.49
C ALA A 148 -1.86 -16.45 -10.19
N GLU A 149 -1.43 -17.71 -10.32
CA GLU A 149 -2.23 -18.92 -10.05
C GLU A 149 -3.02 -18.80 -8.73
N LYS A 150 -2.33 -18.45 -7.64
CA LYS A 150 -2.93 -18.29 -6.30
C LYS A 150 -3.95 -17.15 -6.21
N VAL A 151 -3.66 -15.99 -6.80
CA VAL A 151 -4.56 -14.83 -6.75
C VAL A 151 -5.79 -15.07 -7.62
N LEU A 152 -5.61 -15.62 -8.82
CA LEU A 152 -6.69 -15.92 -9.75
C LEU A 152 -7.61 -17.01 -9.17
N SER A 153 -7.05 -18.10 -8.64
CA SER A 153 -7.81 -19.17 -7.97
C SER A 153 -8.59 -18.66 -6.74
N ARG A 154 -8.04 -17.72 -5.97
CA ARG A 154 -8.78 -17.05 -4.89
C ARG A 154 -9.99 -16.27 -5.43
N ILE A 155 -9.82 -15.56 -6.53
CA ILE A 155 -10.92 -14.81 -7.16
C ILE A 155 -11.97 -15.78 -7.70
N ASP A 156 -11.56 -16.86 -8.36
CA ASP A 156 -12.46 -17.92 -8.83
C ASP A 156 -13.34 -18.44 -7.68
N SER A 157 -12.74 -18.83 -6.56
CA SER A 157 -13.46 -19.29 -5.36
C SER A 157 -14.46 -18.26 -4.82
N ILE A 158 -14.16 -16.96 -4.89
CA ILE A 158 -15.06 -15.89 -4.42
C ILE A 158 -16.25 -15.73 -5.38
N MET A 159 -16.01 -15.71 -6.69
CA MET A 159 -17.06 -15.50 -7.68
C MET A 159 -17.95 -16.73 -7.85
N GLU A 160 -17.40 -17.93 -7.67
CA GLU A 160 -18.17 -19.18 -7.60
C GLU A 160 -19.10 -19.21 -6.38
N GLU A 161 -18.67 -18.75 -5.20
CA GLU A 161 -19.54 -18.64 -4.02
C GLU A 161 -20.54 -17.46 -4.13
N LEU A 162 -20.20 -16.40 -4.87
CA LEU A 162 -21.11 -15.27 -5.12
C LEU A 162 -22.34 -15.68 -5.94
N GLY A 163 -22.17 -16.55 -6.94
CA GLY A 163 -23.26 -17.14 -7.73
C GLY A 163 -23.99 -16.20 -8.70
N VAL A 164 -23.59 -14.92 -8.81
CA VAL A 164 -24.18 -13.94 -9.74
C VAL A 164 -23.40 -13.84 -11.05
N PRO A 165 -24.01 -13.43 -12.17
CA PRO A 165 -23.28 -13.02 -13.37
C PRO A 165 -22.37 -11.81 -13.09
N VAL A 166 -21.06 -11.97 -13.26
CA VAL A 166 -20.06 -10.95 -12.91
C VAL A 166 -18.86 -10.97 -13.85
N GLN A 167 -18.35 -9.79 -14.21
CA GLN A 167 -17.07 -9.63 -14.89
C GLN A 167 -16.01 -9.13 -13.92
N VAL A 168 -14.85 -9.77 -13.88
CA VAL A 168 -13.73 -9.35 -13.02
C VAL A 168 -12.56 -8.88 -13.87
N PHE A 169 -11.95 -7.77 -13.45
CA PHE A 169 -10.77 -7.16 -14.05
C PHE A 169 -9.73 -6.91 -12.95
N ALA A 170 -8.53 -7.47 -13.12
CA ALA A 170 -7.46 -7.47 -12.13
C ALA A 170 -6.15 -6.88 -12.72
N CYS A 171 -5.80 -5.67 -12.30
CA CYS A 171 -4.56 -5.01 -12.71
C CYS A 171 -3.37 -5.48 -11.87
N THR A 172 -2.33 -5.99 -12.53
CA THR A 172 -1.15 -6.60 -11.90
C THR A 172 0.04 -5.66 -11.68
N MET A 173 0.06 -4.51 -12.36
CA MET A 173 1.19 -3.58 -12.42
C MET A 173 0.80 -2.19 -11.92
N ASP A 174 1.74 -1.25 -12.05
CA ASP A 174 1.58 0.18 -11.78
C ASP A 174 1.62 0.92 -13.13
N ASP A 175 0.45 1.09 -13.73
CA ASP A 175 0.21 1.71 -15.03
C ASP A 175 -1.27 2.19 -15.12
N HIS A 176 -1.70 2.70 -16.27
CA HIS A 176 -3.04 3.25 -16.51
C HIS A 176 -4.24 2.32 -16.21
N TYR A 177 -4.05 1.00 -16.08
CA TYR A 177 -5.10 0.09 -15.63
C TYR A 177 -5.25 0.09 -14.10
N ARG A 178 -4.28 0.60 -13.34
CA ARG A 178 -4.27 0.56 -11.87
C ARG A 178 -5.09 1.70 -11.28
N LYS A 179 -6.08 1.39 -10.43
CA LYS A 179 -6.83 2.42 -9.67
C LYS A 179 -5.85 3.28 -8.86
N PRO A 180 -5.94 4.62 -8.88
CA PRO A 180 -7.12 5.42 -9.26
C PRO A 180 -7.29 5.69 -10.77
N GLU A 181 -6.40 5.21 -11.64
CA GLU A 181 -6.54 5.40 -13.08
C GLU A 181 -7.76 4.64 -13.65
N ARG A 182 -8.47 5.27 -14.59
CA ARG A 182 -9.72 4.76 -15.16
C ARG A 182 -9.57 3.67 -16.23
N GLY A 183 -8.35 3.23 -16.56
CA GLY A 183 -8.12 2.34 -17.71
C GLY A 183 -8.86 1.00 -17.63
N MET A 184 -9.03 0.44 -16.43
CA MET A 184 -9.83 -0.78 -16.23
C MET A 184 -11.31 -0.58 -16.62
N TRP A 185 -11.88 0.58 -16.30
CA TRP A 185 -13.25 0.95 -16.70
C TRP A 185 -13.35 1.13 -18.21
N ASP A 186 -12.42 1.86 -18.81
CA ASP A 186 -12.43 2.12 -20.25
C ASP A 186 -12.25 0.83 -21.07
N PHE A 187 -11.46 -0.12 -20.58
CA PHE A 187 -11.33 -1.47 -21.13
C PHE A 187 -12.64 -2.27 -21.02
N PHE A 188 -13.28 -2.25 -19.85
CA PHE A 188 -14.60 -2.85 -19.64
C PHE A 188 -15.66 -2.27 -20.62
N VAL A 189 -15.83 -0.95 -20.68
CA VAL A 189 -16.87 -0.33 -21.51
C VAL A 189 -16.62 -0.57 -22.99
N SER A 190 -15.37 -0.45 -23.46
CA SER A 190 -15.03 -0.57 -24.88
C SER A 190 -15.11 -1.98 -25.44
N ARG A 191 -14.99 -3.03 -24.61
CA ARG A 191 -14.94 -4.44 -25.08
C ARG A 191 -15.98 -5.38 -24.46
N PHE A 192 -16.49 -5.09 -23.27
CA PHE A 192 -17.24 -6.06 -22.45
C PHE A 192 -18.66 -5.61 -22.06
N ASN A 193 -19.09 -4.40 -22.44
CA ASN A 193 -20.46 -3.92 -22.24
C ASN A 193 -21.33 -3.89 -23.51
N GLY A 194 -21.00 -4.69 -24.53
CA GLY A 194 -21.85 -4.91 -25.72
C GLY A 194 -22.20 -3.66 -26.54
N GLY A 195 -21.43 -2.57 -26.40
CA GLY A 195 -21.74 -1.27 -27.02
C GLY A 195 -22.80 -0.43 -26.29
N VAL A 196 -23.33 -0.90 -25.16
CA VAL A 196 -24.19 -0.09 -24.28
C VAL A 196 -23.32 0.90 -23.51
N ALA A 197 -23.64 2.18 -23.61
CA ALA A 197 -22.97 3.22 -22.82
C ALA A 197 -23.51 3.22 -21.38
N PRO A 198 -22.64 3.19 -20.35
CA PRO A 198 -23.10 3.32 -18.97
C PRO A 198 -23.82 4.66 -18.70
N ASP A 199 -24.90 4.61 -17.94
CA ASP A 199 -25.46 5.79 -17.30
C ASP A 199 -24.66 6.08 -16.03
N HIS A 200 -23.77 7.07 -16.12
CA HIS A 200 -22.89 7.49 -15.03
C HIS A 200 -23.66 8.00 -13.80
N SER A 201 -24.89 8.50 -13.96
CA SER A 201 -25.71 9.01 -12.84
C SER A 201 -26.38 7.90 -12.03
N LYS A 202 -26.60 6.73 -12.66
CA LYS A 202 -27.14 5.53 -12.00
C LYS A 202 -26.05 4.54 -11.58
N SER A 203 -24.88 4.59 -12.21
CA SER A 203 -23.75 3.71 -11.93
C SER A 203 -22.94 4.17 -10.71
N PHE A 204 -22.33 3.22 -10.01
CA PHE A 204 -21.52 3.51 -8.82
C PHE A 204 -20.37 2.53 -8.63
N PHE A 205 -19.36 2.97 -7.88
CA PHE A 205 -18.24 2.17 -7.40
C PHE A 205 -18.27 2.05 -5.88
N VAL A 206 -18.09 0.84 -5.36
CA VAL A 206 -17.91 0.58 -3.93
C VAL A 206 -16.46 0.20 -3.66
N GLY A 207 -15.81 0.82 -2.68
CA GLY A 207 -14.42 0.52 -2.33
C GLY A 207 -13.99 1.04 -0.95
N ASP A 208 -13.07 0.36 -0.28
CA ASP A 208 -12.59 0.72 1.06
C ASP A 208 -11.47 1.77 1.05
N ALA A 209 -10.73 1.91 -0.05
CA ALA A 209 -9.71 2.93 -0.23
C ALA A 209 -10.33 4.30 -0.55
N ALA A 210 -11.01 4.87 0.45
CA ALA A 210 -11.81 6.09 0.35
C ALA A 210 -11.08 7.37 0.81
N GLY A 211 -9.82 7.26 1.23
CA GLY A 211 -9.03 8.40 1.74
C GLY A 211 -9.41 8.87 3.15
N ARG A 212 -10.15 8.07 3.91
CA ARG A 212 -10.51 8.35 5.31
C ARG A 212 -9.25 8.29 6.19
N THR A 213 -9.29 8.86 7.39
CA THR A 213 -8.13 8.95 8.30
C THR A 213 -7.57 7.60 8.77
N ALA A 214 -8.25 6.49 8.49
CA ALA A 214 -7.81 5.12 8.78
C ALA A 214 -7.40 4.34 7.51
N ASP A 215 -7.74 4.83 6.32
CA ASP A 215 -7.51 4.12 5.06
C ASP A 215 -6.03 4.17 4.67
N PHE A 216 -5.57 3.13 3.96
CA PHE A 216 -4.20 3.09 3.47
C PHE A 216 -3.99 4.01 2.26
N ALA A 217 -5.05 4.23 1.46
CA ALA A 217 -5.05 5.05 0.26
C ALA A 217 -6.48 5.57 -0.06
N ASP A 218 -6.59 6.37 -1.11
CA ASP A 218 -7.80 6.95 -1.70
C ASP A 218 -8.09 6.41 -3.11
N THR A 219 -7.47 5.28 -3.50
CA THR A 219 -7.47 4.78 -4.88
C THR A 219 -8.84 4.43 -5.43
N ASP A 220 -9.78 4.01 -4.58
CA ASP A 220 -11.12 3.61 -5.00
C ASP A 220 -12.02 4.82 -5.22
N LYS A 221 -11.94 5.80 -4.31
CA LYS A 221 -12.60 7.08 -4.49
C LYS A 221 -12.04 7.80 -5.72
N GLY A 222 -10.71 7.84 -5.88
CA GLY A 222 -10.06 8.43 -7.05
C GLY A 222 -10.45 7.74 -8.37
N PHE A 223 -10.64 6.42 -8.37
CA PHE A 223 -11.16 5.70 -9.52
C PHE A 223 -12.60 6.12 -9.88
N ALA A 224 -13.49 6.17 -8.89
CA ALA A 224 -14.87 6.62 -9.09
C ALA A 224 -14.95 8.06 -9.60
N ASP A 225 -14.16 8.97 -9.01
CA ASP A 225 -14.06 10.38 -9.43
C ASP A 225 -13.52 10.51 -10.86
N ASN A 226 -12.46 9.76 -11.21
CA ASN A 226 -11.84 9.77 -12.55
C ASN A 226 -12.73 9.14 -13.64
N VAL A 227 -13.54 8.15 -13.28
CA VAL A 227 -14.59 7.61 -14.15
C VAL A 227 -15.74 8.61 -14.29
N GLY A 228 -16.12 9.26 -13.19
CA GLY A 228 -17.26 10.17 -13.08
C GLY A 228 -18.56 9.43 -12.70
N ILE A 229 -18.49 8.50 -11.74
CA ILE A 229 -19.63 7.74 -11.20
C ILE A 229 -19.74 7.92 -9.68
N GLY A 230 -20.88 7.56 -9.09
CA GLY A 230 -21.07 7.66 -7.64
C GLY A 230 -20.09 6.77 -6.86
N PHE A 231 -19.55 7.26 -5.74
CA PHE A 231 -18.70 6.47 -4.84
C PHE A 231 -19.43 6.13 -3.54
N ARG A 232 -19.21 4.91 -3.02
CA ARG A 232 -19.76 4.42 -1.75
C ARG A 232 -18.70 3.61 -1.00
N THR A 233 -18.75 3.61 0.33
CA THR A 233 -17.90 2.72 1.14
C THR A 233 -18.59 1.36 1.37
N PRO A 234 -17.84 0.29 1.68
CA PRO A 234 -18.43 -1.00 2.05
C PRO A 234 -19.28 -0.89 3.32
N GLU A 235 -18.95 0.05 4.22
CA GLU A 235 -19.76 0.34 5.42
C GLU A 235 -21.12 0.94 5.09
N ASP A 236 -21.16 1.90 4.15
CA ASP A 236 -22.41 2.55 3.72
C ASP A 236 -23.27 1.58 2.88
N GLU A 237 -22.62 0.74 2.08
CA GLU A 237 -23.32 -0.21 1.22
C GLU A 237 -23.76 -1.46 1.99
N PHE A 238 -22.83 -2.23 2.56
CA PHE A 238 -23.13 -3.53 3.17
C PHE A 238 -23.43 -3.46 4.68
N GLY A 239 -23.24 -2.32 5.34
CA GLY A 239 -23.21 -2.22 6.80
C GLY A 239 -21.83 -2.56 7.36
N HIS A 240 -21.67 -2.80 8.66
CA HIS A 240 -20.33 -3.07 9.23
C HIS A 240 -19.81 -4.49 8.94
N ALA A 241 -18.49 -4.63 8.78
CA ALA A 241 -17.81 -5.91 8.56
C ALA A 241 -18.01 -6.95 9.69
N ASP A 242 -18.09 -8.24 9.33
CA ASP A 242 -18.25 -9.34 10.27
C ASP A 242 -16.99 -9.52 11.15
N GLY A 243 -17.14 -9.29 12.45
CA GLY A 243 -16.06 -9.31 13.44
C GLY A 243 -15.46 -7.93 13.75
N GLY A 244 -15.93 -6.86 13.09
CA GLY A 244 -15.69 -5.51 13.58
C GLY A 244 -16.35 -5.31 14.95
N LYS A 245 -15.59 -4.79 15.93
CA LYS A 245 -16.23 -4.18 17.12
C LYS A 245 -17.20 -3.11 16.61
N LYS A 246 -18.41 -3.04 17.18
CA LYS A 246 -19.41 -2.00 16.87
C LYS A 246 -18.80 -0.59 17.03
N THR A 247 -18.23 -0.05 15.96
CA THR A 247 -17.93 1.38 15.85
C THR A 247 -19.24 2.06 15.49
N ALA A 248 -19.96 2.52 16.52
CA ALA A 248 -21.14 3.33 16.35
C ALA A 248 -20.84 4.50 15.40
N ALA A 249 -21.76 4.78 14.47
CA ALA A 249 -21.60 5.85 13.51
C ALA A 249 -21.49 7.22 14.21
N LYS A 250 -20.39 7.93 13.95
CA LYS A 250 -20.28 9.40 14.03
C LYS A 250 -19.72 9.81 12.66
N LYS A 251 -20.51 10.39 11.74
CA LYS A 251 -20.94 11.81 11.74
C LYS A 251 -19.85 12.71 12.32
N GLY A 252 -19.25 13.52 11.45
CA GLY A 252 -18.10 14.36 11.80
C GLY A 252 -18.43 15.43 12.84
N GLY A 253 -17.40 15.81 13.62
CA GLY A 253 -17.45 16.87 14.63
C GLY A 253 -18.19 16.46 15.90
N GLY A 254 -17.45 16.25 17.00
CA GLY A 254 -18.02 16.02 18.32
C GLY A 254 -17.27 14.96 19.11
N ASP A 255 -16.28 15.44 19.86
CA ASP A 255 -15.74 14.93 21.13
C ASP A 255 -15.44 13.42 21.23
N VAL A 256 -14.16 13.13 21.48
CA VAL A 256 -13.75 11.87 22.10
C VAL A 256 -14.30 11.84 23.51
N GLU A 257 -15.08 10.81 23.82
CA GLU A 257 -15.67 10.60 25.14
C GLU A 257 -14.57 10.23 26.12
N VAL A 258 -14.19 11.19 26.98
CA VAL A 258 -13.12 11.03 27.97
C VAL A 258 -13.72 10.40 29.23
N ALA A 259 -13.19 9.27 29.66
CA ALA A 259 -13.73 8.49 30.78
C ALA A 259 -13.69 9.25 32.13
N VAL A 260 -12.84 10.27 32.24
CA VAL A 260 -12.66 11.13 33.41
C VAL A 260 -12.51 12.58 32.92
N PRO A 261 -13.45 13.51 33.22
CA PRO A 261 -13.42 14.88 32.69
C PRO A 261 -12.11 15.65 32.95
N GLU A 262 -11.45 15.38 34.08
CA GLU A 262 -10.17 15.99 34.43
C GLU A 262 -9.02 15.65 33.46
N ASN A 263 -9.18 14.61 32.64
CA ASN A 263 -8.24 14.23 31.58
C ASN A 263 -8.51 14.94 30.25
N GLU A 264 -9.62 15.67 30.09
CA GLU A 264 -10.11 16.18 28.80
C GLU A 264 -9.10 17.13 28.13
N ALA A 265 -8.59 18.12 28.86
CA ALA A 265 -7.60 19.06 28.33
C ALA A 265 -6.29 18.37 27.88
N LEU A 266 -5.88 17.30 28.57
CA LEU A 266 -4.73 16.48 28.17
C LEU A 266 -5.01 15.69 26.88
N VAL A 267 -6.22 15.14 26.74
CA VAL A 267 -6.64 14.42 25.52
C VAL A 267 -6.68 15.38 24.33
N GLN A 268 -7.29 16.56 24.47
CA GLN A 268 -7.35 17.60 23.43
C GLN A 268 -5.95 17.99 22.94
N VAL A 269 -4.98 18.21 23.85
CA VAL A 269 -3.58 18.49 23.47
C VAL A 269 -2.95 17.34 22.64
N PHE A 270 -3.24 16.08 22.97
CA PHE A 270 -2.75 14.95 22.18
C PHE A 270 -3.43 14.83 20.80
N GLU A 271 -4.69 15.23 20.68
CA GLU A 271 -5.39 15.32 19.39
C GLU A 271 -4.82 16.43 18.52
N GLU A 272 -4.60 17.63 19.07
CA GLU A 272 -3.98 18.75 18.36
C GLU A 272 -2.56 18.42 17.88
N LEU A 273 -1.73 17.85 18.77
CA LEU A 273 -0.37 17.44 18.41
C LEU A 273 -0.38 16.32 17.36
N SER A 274 -1.37 15.41 17.41
CA SER A 274 -1.57 14.41 16.37
C SER A 274 -1.96 15.04 15.03
N ALA A 275 -2.91 15.98 15.02
CA ALA A 275 -3.36 16.67 13.82
C ALA A 275 -2.23 17.49 13.18
N LYS A 276 -1.51 18.29 13.99
CA LYS A 276 -0.31 19.04 13.56
C LYS A 276 0.77 18.11 12.99
N ALA A 277 1.00 16.94 13.59
CA ALA A 277 1.94 15.95 13.07
C ALA A 277 1.49 15.28 11.76
N PHE A 278 0.19 15.11 11.53
CA PHE A 278 -0.33 14.63 10.25
C PHE A 278 -0.27 15.70 9.15
N GLU A 279 -0.55 16.97 9.46
CA GLU A 279 -0.31 18.08 8.53
C GLU A 279 1.16 18.17 8.12
N PHE A 280 2.08 18.12 9.09
CA PHE A 280 3.53 18.11 8.81
C PHE A 280 3.99 16.82 8.08
N SER A 281 3.19 15.74 8.10
CA SER A 281 3.52 14.53 7.35
C SER A 281 3.35 14.67 5.83
N LYS A 282 2.70 15.74 5.37
CA LYS A 282 2.64 16.12 3.95
C LYS A 282 4.00 16.62 3.44
N SER A 283 4.88 17.13 4.31
CA SER A 283 6.23 17.62 3.98
C SER A 283 7.37 16.70 4.45
N ASP A 284 7.23 16.01 5.58
CA ASP A 284 8.16 14.94 6.00
C ASP A 284 7.41 13.62 6.29
N PRO A 285 7.56 12.58 5.44
CA PRO A 285 6.95 11.27 5.67
C PRO A 285 7.26 10.63 7.04
N LYS A 286 8.36 11.01 7.71
CA LYS A 286 8.69 10.51 9.07
C LYS A 286 7.72 11.05 10.13
N ALA A 287 7.11 12.22 9.92
CA ALA A 287 6.13 12.79 10.86
C ALA A 287 4.84 11.96 10.93
N LYS A 288 4.50 11.17 9.89
CA LYS A 288 3.33 10.26 9.90
C LYS A 288 3.38 9.27 11.07
N PHE A 289 4.56 8.73 11.39
CA PHE A 289 4.75 7.83 12.53
C PHE A 289 4.54 8.54 13.88
N LYS A 290 4.94 9.82 13.98
CA LYS A 290 4.73 10.66 15.17
C LYS A 290 3.24 10.95 15.38
N GLY A 291 2.51 11.31 14.32
CA GLY A 291 1.05 11.49 14.35
C GLY A 291 0.31 10.22 14.78
N ILE A 292 0.68 9.05 14.24
CA ILE A 292 0.09 7.76 14.66
C ILE A 292 0.36 7.46 16.14
N ALA A 293 1.57 7.72 16.64
CA ALA A 293 1.92 7.49 18.04
C ALA A 293 1.15 8.43 18.99
N LEU A 294 1.02 9.71 18.63
CA LEU A 294 0.25 10.69 19.38
C LEU A 294 -1.24 10.34 19.39
N LYS A 295 -1.84 9.96 18.25
CA LYS A 295 -3.24 9.52 18.17
C LYS A 295 -3.53 8.30 19.06
N LYS A 296 -2.62 7.32 19.07
CA LYS A 296 -2.75 6.12 19.94
C LYS A 296 -2.64 6.48 21.41
N ALA A 297 -1.72 7.37 21.77
CA ALA A 297 -1.58 7.85 23.14
C ALA A 297 -2.82 8.65 23.59
N GLY A 298 -3.29 9.64 22.82
CA GLY A 298 -4.49 10.42 23.13
C GLY A 298 -5.71 9.53 23.39
N LYS A 299 -5.94 8.52 22.54
CA LYS A 299 -7.00 7.54 22.76
C LYS A 299 -6.83 6.74 24.06
N ALA A 300 -5.62 6.27 24.35
CA ALA A 300 -5.35 5.52 25.59
C ALA A 300 -5.50 6.39 26.86
N LEU A 301 -5.21 7.68 26.77
CA LEU A 301 -5.43 8.66 27.85
C LEU A 301 -6.93 8.95 28.05
N ALA A 302 -7.71 8.99 26.96
CA ALA A 302 -9.17 9.17 27.01
C ALA A 302 -9.90 7.97 27.62
N GLU A 303 -9.46 6.74 27.31
CA GLU A 303 -9.99 5.49 27.86
C GLU A 303 -9.47 5.17 29.28
N PHE A 304 -8.60 6.01 29.88
CA PHE A 304 -8.02 5.76 31.20
C PHE A 304 -9.03 6.07 32.33
N PRO A 305 -9.34 5.11 33.23
CA PRO A 305 -10.48 5.20 34.15
C PRO A 305 -10.25 6.06 35.39
N ASN A 306 -9.07 6.66 35.55
CA ASN A 306 -8.70 7.49 36.71
C ASN A 306 -8.20 8.86 36.24
N GLN A 307 -8.18 9.86 37.11
CA GLN A 307 -7.51 11.13 36.82
C GLN A 307 -6.00 10.89 36.61
N ILE A 308 -5.45 11.42 35.51
CA ILE A 308 -4.03 11.32 35.17
C ILE A 308 -3.27 12.38 35.98
N THR A 309 -2.30 11.95 36.77
CA THR A 309 -1.52 12.80 37.67
C THR A 309 -0.05 12.36 37.68
N LEU A 310 0.84 13.20 38.22
CA LEU A 310 2.27 12.85 38.36
C LEU A 310 2.49 11.59 39.22
N ALA A 311 1.54 11.24 40.10
CA ALA A 311 1.61 10.07 40.98
C ALA A 311 1.33 8.74 40.25
N ASN A 312 0.47 8.71 39.22
CA ASN A 312 0.08 7.49 38.52
C ASN A 312 0.66 7.35 37.09
N LEU A 313 1.62 8.20 36.69
CA LEU A 313 2.31 8.09 35.39
C LEU A 313 2.88 6.70 35.09
N LYS A 314 3.23 5.91 36.12
CA LYS A 314 3.70 4.53 35.94
C LYS A 314 2.61 3.62 35.36
N GLU A 315 1.36 3.78 35.79
CA GLU A 315 0.20 3.05 35.26
C GLU A 315 -0.10 3.51 33.83
N VAL A 316 -0.11 4.83 33.60
CA VAL A 316 -0.29 5.44 32.27
C VAL A 316 0.78 4.97 31.28
N SER A 317 2.03 4.77 31.74
CA SER A 317 3.13 4.25 30.92
C SER A 317 3.01 2.77 30.56
N GLY A 318 2.14 2.02 31.24
CA GLY A 318 1.80 0.63 30.91
C GLY A 318 0.70 0.50 29.86
N LEU A 319 0.04 1.60 29.46
CA LEU A 319 -1.08 1.57 28.54
C LEU A 319 -0.63 1.24 27.10
N PRO A 320 -1.33 0.33 26.38
CA PRO A 320 -1.02 0.01 25.00
C PRO A 320 -1.03 1.25 24.09
N GLY A 321 0.11 1.58 23.50
CA GLY A 321 0.27 2.74 22.61
C GLY A 321 0.83 4.00 23.27
N VAL A 322 1.00 4.03 24.60
CA VAL A 322 1.64 5.14 25.31
C VAL A 322 3.15 4.89 25.40
N GLY A 323 3.93 5.54 24.54
CA GLY A 323 5.39 5.44 24.53
C GLY A 323 6.08 6.43 25.48
N LYS A 324 7.39 6.25 25.71
CA LYS A 324 8.22 7.18 26.53
C LYS A 324 8.09 8.65 26.13
N GLY A 325 8.07 8.93 24.82
CA GLY A 325 7.89 10.29 24.28
C GLY A 325 6.47 10.86 24.45
N SER A 326 5.47 10.01 24.65
CA SER A 326 4.11 10.43 25.06
C SER A 326 4.09 10.73 26.55
N ILE A 327 4.68 9.88 27.41
CA ILE A 327 4.79 10.14 28.86
C ILE A 327 5.54 11.43 29.16
N ALA A 328 6.58 11.77 28.40
CA ALA A 328 7.26 13.06 28.53
C ALA A 328 6.28 14.24 28.35
N LYS A 329 5.39 14.18 27.35
CA LYS A 329 4.37 15.20 27.07
C LYS A 329 3.24 15.23 28.08
N VAL A 330 2.80 14.06 28.56
CA VAL A 330 1.85 13.98 29.68
C VAL A 330 2.44 14.65 30.92
N LYS A 331 3.71 14.38 31.24
CA LYS A 331 4.41 15.01 32.38
C LYS A 331 4.53 16.53 32.20
N GLU A 332 4.98 16.97 31.04
CA GLU A 332 5.11 18.38 30.65
C GLU A 332 3.78 19.14 30.79
N PHE A 333 2.68 18.54 30.33
CA PHE A 333 1.33 19.10 30.49
C PHE A 333 0.91 19.21 31.96
N LEU A 334 1.16 18.17 32.76
CA LEU A 334 0.82 18.17 34.18
C LEU A 334 1.68 19.13 35.02
N GLU A 335 2.91 19.42 34.59
CA GLU A 335 3.83 20.34 35.27
C GLU A 335 3.65 21.81 34.86
N THR A 336 3.21 22.07 33.62
CA THR A 336 3.19 23.43 33.05
C THR A 336 1.82 23.91 32.57
N GLY A 337 0.83 23.02 32.44
CA GLY A 337 -0.47 23.29 31.81
C GLY A 337 -0.42 23.41 30.28
N THR A 338 0.74 23.20 29.65
CA THR A 338 0.93 23.28 28.20
C THR A 338 1.88 22.18 27.70
N VAL A 339 1.98 22.01 26.38
CA VAL A 339 3.03 21.19 25.75
C VAL A 339 3.65 21.99 24.62
N ALA A 340 4.98 22.03 24.56
CA ALA A 340 5.72 22.73 23.53
C ALA A 340 5.27 22.28 22.14
N GLU A 341 4.95 23.25 21.28
CA GLU A 341 4.48 22.99 19.93
C GLU A 341 5.52 22.25 19.09
N LEU A 342 5.07 21.64 18.00
CA LEU A 342 5.92 21.00 17.00
C LEU A 342 6.64 22.04 16.10
N SER A 343 7.31 23.04 16.71
CA SER A 343 8.32 23.86 16.04
C SER A 343 9.53 22.99 15.70
N GLY A 344 9.98 23.05 14.45
CA GLY A 344 10.82 22.04 13.82
C GLY A 344 12.10 21.60 14.54
N VAL A 345 12.38 20.30 14.38
CA VAL A 345 13.71 19.67 14.45
C VAL A 345 14.42 19.74 15.81
N ASP A 346 13.92 18.98 16.78
CA ASP A 346 14.65 18.11 17.72
C ASP A 346 13.56 17.34 18.53
N ASP A 347 13.64 16.04 18.89
CA ASP A 347 14.73 15.08 18.88
C ASP A 347 14.58 13.96 17.83
N LEU A 348 15.64 13.69 17.07
CA LEU A 348 15.87 12.40 16.41
C LEU A 348 17.17 11.77 16.90
N ALA A 349 17.20 11.39 18.18
CA ALA A 349 18.32 10.67 18.78
C ALA A 349 17.88 9.39 19.52
N GLY A 350 17.17 8.51 18.81
CA GLY A 350 17.17 7.07 19.10
C GLY A 350 18.52 6.41 18.78
N VAL A 351 19.63 7.06 19.17
CA VAL A 351 20.99 6.58 18.96
C VAL A 351 21.35 5.69 20.14
N GLY A 352 21.47 4.39 19.90
CA GLY A 352 22.09 3.49 20.86
C GLY A 352 23.58 3.80 21.00
N LYS A 353 23.95 4.59 22.03
CA LYS A 353 25.30 4.65 22.57
C LYS A 353 25.28 4.72 24.10
N ALA A 354 26.41 4.33 24.69
CA ALA A 354 26.64 4.02 26.09
C ALA A 354 26.08 5.02 27.12
N ALA A 355 25.83 4.50 28.33
CA ALA A 355 25.48 5.31 29.49
C ALA A 355 26.50 6.45 29.73
N PRO A 356 26.05 7.68 30.02
CA PRO A 356 26.95 8.73 30.50
C PRO A 356 27.55 8.30 31.84
N GLN A 357 28.86 8.47 32.00
CA GLN A 357 29.50 8.33 33.30
C GLN A 357 29.02 9.46 34.21
N ILE A 358 28.61 9.10 35.44
CA ILE A 358 28.27 10.08 36.46
C ILE A 358 29.57 10.67 36.99
N ALA A 359 29.82 11.95 36.69
CA ALA A 359 30.88 12.70 37.35
C ALA A 359 30.40 13.05 38.76
N ASP A 360 31.14 12.59 39.78
CA ASP A 360 30.87 12.83 41.20
C ASP A 360 31.32 14.26 41.58
N PRO A 361 30.41 15.20 41.94
CA PRO A 361 30.76 16.55 42.35
C PRO A 361 31.20 16.55 43.83
N GLY A 362 32.26 15.80 44.14
CA GLY A 362 32.50 15.31 45.50
C GLY A 362 33.94 15.05 45.93
N LYS A 363 34.96 15.44 45.14
CA LYS A 363 36.39 15.41 45.55
C LYS A 363 37.29 16.22 44.61
N ASP A 364 37.52 17.49 44.97
CA ASP A 364 38.79 18.18 44.72
C ASP A 364 38.94 19.38 45.68
N MET A 365 39.02 19.06 46.97
CA MET A 365 39.63 19.90 48.00
C MET A 365 40.70 19.08 48.73
N ALA A 366 41.85 18.92 48.07
CA ALA A 366 43.14 18.55 48.67
C ALA A 366 44.26 18.88 47.66
N MET A 367 45.51 18.98 48.13
CA MET A 367 46.71 19.19 47.30
C MET A 367 46.84 20.57 46.64
N ASN A 368 46.68 21.62 47.45
CA ASN A 368 47.48 22.82 47.29
C ASN A 368 48.24 23.12 48.59
N PHE A 369 49.10 22.18 49.01
CA PHE A 369 50.16 22.36 50.02
C PHE A 369 51.16 21.19 49.95
N MET A 370 52.45 21.52 50.01
CA MET A 370 53.66 20.68 49.89
C MET A 370 54.04 20.24 48.47
#